data_AF-A0AA39UNL6-F1
#
_entry.id   AF-A0AA39UNL6-F1
#
_cell.length_a   1.000
_cell.length_b   1.000
_cell.length_c   1.000
_cell.angle_alpha   90.00
_cell.angle_beta   90.00
_cell.angle_gamma   90.00
#
_symmetry.space_group_name_H-M   'P 1'
#
loop_
_entity.id
_entity.type
_entity.pdbx_description
1 polymer ?
#
loop_
_entity_poly.entity_id
_entity_poly.type
_entity_poly.pdbx_seq_one_letter_code
_entity_poly.pdbx_strand_id
1 'polypeptide(L)'
;MRSVSLRARLTRTPSHQRGRSEDGVDDRWRGSESSVGVGFVPGRSFVGRVLESGWEVKEEVAKKGDWVIGLLDVRKCGALQEFVIVDRHRIYKVPHPRMRNPTSLGDDDRSFGDRPSFTPDSRDSLSSRSVVSGQSPGSVSHEAGYLSPSELALLPLCGVAAYRAVRTFVAAFSSPTLTPSATAQGPLERLDVTPRSPNAHENGPRRRALVLRGHDGIGAVAVQMLVGKGWRVSVHASMPSFSDPEEEADYMKQVEDRVRSWGGEEVVFDDGDVGLLGEEGRRGAVVRVIERLVADGDAFDAVLDTVGGKAIWEVSERLLSGVGSVQNSPAKKGAFGSLRKRSSRSKGQFTTLVGDVPERTIPSAGDHFKAGIRSLKNSHKDEGRNNGKVGYAWVSVAQDVDWDGDDIRESIGAVLRLALKEGIRPRVGGDERIVSFENTPSVFVEGGPLEDGGTIVVKVVD
;
A
#
# COMPACT_ATOMS: atom_id res chain seq x y z
N MET A 1 39.99 94.38 -5.26
CA MET A 1 40.41 94.44 -3.84
C MET A 1 39.33 93.78 -2.99
N ARG A 2 39.74 92.85 -2.11
CA ARG A 2 38.98 91.81 -1.38
C ARG A 2 38.49 90.64 -2.25
N SER A 3 38.79 89.35 -1.99
CA SER A 3 39.95 88.61 -1.48
C SER A 3 39.60 87.12 -1.63
N VAL A 4 40.36 86.40 -2.47
CA VAL A 4 40.82 84.98 -2.36
C VAL A 4 39.77 83.84 -2.35
N SER A 5 39.94 82.62 -2.88
CA SER A 5 40.66 81.96 -4.00
C SER A 5 40.62 80.43 -3.73
N LEU A 6 40.42 79.61 -4.79
CA LEU A 6 40.89 78.20 -5.01
C LEU A 6 40.37 77.08 -4.06
N ARG A 7 40.01 75.83 -4.43
CA ARG A 7 40.31 74.80 -5.48
C ARG A 7 39.12 73.78 -5.45
N ALA A 8 38.58 73.13 -6.49
CA ALA A 8 39.03 72.39 -7.67
C ALA A 8 39.37 70.88 -7.49
N ARG A 9 38.70 70.05 -8.34
CA ARG A 9 38.92 68.64 -8.84
C ARG A 9 37.96 67.55 -8.29
N LEU A 10 37.01 66.98 -9.06
CA LEU A 10 37.10 65.98 -10.19
C LEU A 10 37.58 64.59 -9.68
N THR A 11 36.94 63.42 -9.87
CA THR A 11 36.23 62.82 -11.04
C THR A 11 35.39 61.54 -10.71
N ARG A 12 34.32 61.32 -11.50
CA ARG A 12 33.79 60.07 -12.17
C ARG A 12 32.98 58.94 -11.47
N THR A 13 31.80 58.74 -12.07
CA THR A 13 30.71 57.72 -12.18
C THR A 13 31.14 56.25 -12.48
N PRO A 14 30.27 55.17 -12.50
CA PRO A 14 28.83 55.15 -12.88
C PRO A 14 27.87 54.11 -12.19
N SER A 15 26.61 54.18 -12.64
CA SER A 15 25.39 53.37 -12.43
C SER A 15 25.50 51.83 -12.53
N HIS A 16 24.70 51.07 -11.74
CA HIS A 16 23.49 50.30 -12.16
C HIS A 16 23.05 49.25 -11.09
N GLN A 17 21.74 48.95 -11.10
CA GLN A 17 21.03 47.76 -10.56
C GLN A 17 20.78 47.64 -9.04
N ARG A 18 19.53 47.93 -8.65
CA ARG A 18 18.91 47.52 -7.38
C ARG A 18 18.41 46.08 -7.50
N GLY A 19 19.12 45.16 -6.86
CA GLY A 19 18.61 43.83 -6.52
C GLY A 19 17.64 43.92 -5.35
N ARG A 20 16.48 43.28 -5.51
CA ARG A 20 15.44 43.08 -4.50
C ARG A 20 15.79 41.78 -3.79
N SER A 21 16.26 41.83 -2.54
CA SER A 21 16.49 40.65 -1.71
C SER A 21 15.22 40.26 -0.97
N GLU A 22 14.95 38.96 -1.02
CA GLU A 22 13.78 38.24 -0.53
C GLU A 22 13.69 38.19 1.00
N ASP A 23 12.46 38.41 1.47
CA ASP A 23 11.75 37.77 2.58
C ASP A 23 12.58 37.05 3.67
N GLY A 24 12.69 37.74 4.81
CA GLY A 24 13.03 37.14 6.09
C GLY A 24 11.90 36.24 6.57
N VAL A 25 12.15 34.94 6.54
CA VAL A 25 11.33 33.92 7.21
C VAL A 25 11.80 33.81 8.66
N ASP A 26 10.86 34.00 9.59
CA ASP A 26 11.02 33.90 11.05
C ASP A 26 11.68 32.57 11.45
N ASP A 27 12.95 32.65 11.81
CA ASP A 27 13.81 31.54 12.26
C ASP A 27 13.60 31.22 13.76
N ARG A 28 12.33 31.12 14.18
CA ARG A 28 11.94 31.08 15.60
C ARG A 28 11.64 29.69 16.16
N TRP A 29 12.22 28.64 15.58
CA TRP A 29 12.12 27.25 16.07
C TRP A 29 13.47 26.56 16.36
N ARG A 30 14.59 27.28 16.39
CA ARG A 30 15.81 26.81 17.10
C ARG A 30 15.77 27.20 18.57
N GLY A 31 14.79 26.65 19.28
CA GLY A 31 14.82 26.56 20.74
C GLY A 31 15.70 25.38 21.15
N SER A 32 16.97 25.67 21.49
CA SER A 32 17.86 24.75 22.16
C SER A 32 17.44 24.59 23.62
N GLU A 33 16.53 23.67 23.90
CA GLU A 33 16.53 22.97 25.18
C GLU A 33 17.25 21.65 24.95
N SER A 34 18.40 21.48 25.60
CA SER A 34 19.07 20.19 25.69
C SER A 34 18.21 19.26 26.54
N SER A 35 17.14 18.72 25.96
CA SER A 35 16.49 17.53 26.50
C SER A 35 17.57 16.46 26.59
N VAL A 36 17.80 15.92 27.79
CA VAL A 36 18.50 14.64 27.98
C VAL A 36 18.01 13.73 26.84
N GLY A 37 18.91 13.22 26.00
CA GLY A 37 18.55 12.51 24.79
C GLY A 37 17.69 11.29 25.11
N VAL A 38 16.38 11.48 25.19
CA VAL A 38 15.42 10.39 25.40
C VAL A 38 15.45 9.63 24.09
N GLY A 39 16.01 8.41 24.13
CA GLY A 39 16.04 7.53 22.97
C GLY A 39 14.62 7.30 22.44
N PHE A 40 14.50 7.23 21.12
CA PHE A 40 13.25 6.86 20.46
C PHE A 40 13.27 5.36 20.18
N VAL A 41 12.25 4.63 20.64
CA VAL A 41 12.10 3.19 20.36
C VAL A 41 11.21 3.04 19.12
N PRO A 42 11.71 2.43 18.02
CA PRO A 42 10.93 2.26 16.82
C PRO A 42 9.90 1.11 16.93
N GLY A 43 9.18 0.87 15.83
CA GLY A 43 8.20 -0.21 15.70
C GLY A 43 6.78 0.23 16.05
N ARG A 44 5.84 -0.03 15.14
CA ARG A 44 4.43 0.37 15.32
C ARG A 44 3.48 -0.80 15.47
N SER A 45 3.74 -1.88 14.76
CA SER A 45 2.86 -3.04 14.70
C SER A 45 3.45 -4.18 15.49
N PHE A 46 2.59 -4.95 16.15
CA PHE A 46 3.02 -6.05 17.00
C PHE A 46 1.95 -7.14 17.09
N VAL A 47 2.40 -8.31 17.52
CA VAL A 47 1.57 -9.38 18.07
C VAL A 47 2.15 -9.75 19.42
N GLY A 48 1.30 -10.01 20.41
CA GLY A 48 1.77 -10.34 21.76
C GLY A 48 0.67 -10.85 22.67
N ARG A 49 1.05 -11.13 23.92
CA ARG A 49 0.14 -11.59 24.97
C ARG A 49 -0.15 -10.48 25.96
N VAL A 50 -1.42 -10.37 26.36
CA VAL A 50 -1.85 -9.42 27.39
C VAL A 50 -1.36 -9.92 28.75
N LEU A 51 -0.51 -9.15 29.42
CA LEU A 51 -0.03 -9.48 30.77
C LEU A 51 -0.92 -8.86 31.85
N GLU A 52 -1.40 -7.65 31.59
CA GLU A 52 -2.25 -6.86 32.46
C GLU A 52 -3.19 -5.99 31.62
N SER A 53 -4.36 -5.69 32.15
CA SER A 53 -5.36 -4.81 31.55
C SER A 53 -5.83 -3.78 32.57
N GLY A 54 -5.91 -2.52 32.17
CA GLY A 54 -6.45 -1.46 33.01
C GLY A 54 -7.90 -1.71 33.40
N TRP A 55 -8.34 -1.13 34.52
CA TRP A 55 -9.67 -1.37 35.11
C TRP A 55 -10.84 -1.00 34.19
N GLU A 56 -10.67 -0.05 33.26
CA GLU A 56 -11.69 0.33 32.26
C GLU A 56 -11.70 -0.57 31.01
N VAL A 57 -10.77 -1.51 30.90
CA VAL A 57 -10.70 -2.42 29.76
C VAL A 57 -11.62 -3.60 30.05
N LYS A 58 -12.74 -3.67 29.32
CA LYS A 58 -13.66 -4.78 29.41
C LYS A 58 -12.99 -6.09 28.96
N GLU A 59 -13.33 -7.21 29.60
CA GLU A 59 -12.77 -8.53 29.27
C GLU A 59 -13.01 -8.97 27.82
N GLU A 60 -14.10 -8.50 27.20
CA GLU A 60 -14.42 -8.74 25.79
C GLU A 60 -13.42 -8.07 24.83
N VAL A 61 -12.74 -7.01 25.27
CA VAL A 61 -11.72 -6.32 24.49
C VAL A 61 -10.38 -7.01 24.66
N ALA A 62 -9.96 -7.23 25.91
CA ALA A 62 -8.73 -7.91 26.26
C ALA A 62 -8.79 -8.38 27.72
N LYS A 63 -8.26 -9.59 27.98
CA LYS A 63 -7.97 -10.09 29.34
C LYS A 63 -6.58 -10.69 29.41
N LYS A 64 -6.04 -10.81 30.62
CA LYS A 64 -4.75 -11.46 30.87
C LYS A 64 -4.67 -12.83 30.20
N GLY A 65 -3.58 -13.06 29.47
CA GLY A 65 -3.28 -14.29 28.73
C GLY A 65 -3.78 -14.31 27.29
N ASP A 66 -4.67 -13.40 26.89
CA ASP A 66 -5.15 -13.29 25.50
C ASP A 66 -4.02 -12.90 24.55
N TRP A 67 -4.11 -13.40 23.32
CA TRP A 67 -3.29 -12.93 22.21
C TRP A 67 -3.97 -11.74 21.53
N VAL A 68 -3.19 -10.72 21.22
CA VAL A 68 -3.64 -9.51 20.54
C VAL A 68 -2.66 -9.12 19.44
N ILE A 69 -3.19 -8.47 18.41
CA ILE A 69 -2.39 -7.67 17.47
C ILE A 69 -2.73 -6.20 17.69
N GLY A 70 -1.79 -5.30 17.38
CA GLY A 70 -2.04 -3.88 17.55
C GLY A 70 -1.20 -2.99 16.64
N LEU A 71 -1.63 -1.73 16.55
CA LEU A 71 -0.97 -0.69 15.76
C LEU A 71 -0.86 0.62 16.55
N LEU A 72 0.35 0.95 16.96
CA LEU A 72 0.69 2.18 17.66
C LEU A 72 0.61 3.41 16.74
N ASP A 73 0.34 4.55 17.38
CA ASP A 73 0.47 5.86 16.75
C ASP A 73 1.90 6.03 16.24
N VAL A 74 2.06 6.57 15.04
CA VAL A 74 3.38 6.91 14.49
C VAL A 74 4.13 7.92 15.38
N ARG A 75 3.40 8.76 16.11
CA ARG A 75 3.94 9.77 17.04
C ARG A 75 4.38 9.19 18.39
N LYS A 76 3.88 7.99 18.73
CA LYS A 76 4.09 7.30 20.02
C LYS A 76 4.36 5.82 19.79
N CYS A 77 5.22 5.52 18.82
CA CYS A 77 5.60 4.15 18.54
C CYS A 77 6.62 3.66 19.58
N GLY A 78 6.97 2.38 19.52
CA GLY A 78 7.74 1.71 20.55
C GLY A 78 7.35 0.25 20.71
N ALA A 79 7.10 -0.44 19.61
CA ALA A 79 6.78 -1.87 19.63
C ALA A 79 8.03 -2.75 19.66
N LEU A 80 9.22 -2.20 19.36
CA LEU A 80 10.50 -2.92 19.41
C LEU A 80 11.05 -2.93 20.84
N GLN A 81 10.31 -3.56 21.75
CA GLN A 81 10.66 -3.82 23.14
C GLN A 81 9.84 -5.00 23.67
N GLU A 82 10.27 -5.60 24.78
CA GLU A 82 9.62 -6.77 25.38
C GLU A 82 8.20 -6.49 25.89
N PHE A 83 7.98 -5.29 26.42
CA PHE A 83 6.71 -4.87 27.02
C PHE A 83 6.30 -3.50 26.51
N VAL A 84 5.03 -3.35 26.13
CA VAL A 84 4.47 -2.07 25.68
C VAL A 84 3.10 -1.85 26.29
N ILE A 85 2.81 -0.62 26.69
CA ILE A 85 1.48 -0.19 27.15
C ILE A 85 0.74 0.36 25.94
N VAL A 86 -0.42 -0.22 25.65
CA VAL A 86 -1.19 0.11 24.45
C VAL A 86 -2.62 0.45 24.83
N ASP A 87 -3.13 1.53 24.22
CA ASP A 87 -4.52 1.91 24.36
C ASP A 87 -5.45 0.82 23.79
N ARG A 88 -6.56 0.54 24.47
CA ARG A 88 -7.52 -0.52 24.11
C ARG A 88 -8.11 -0.34 22.70
N HIS A 89 -8.15 0.89 22.19
CA HIS A 89 -8.63 1.22 20.85
C HIS A 89 -7.60 0.92 19.76
N ARG A 90 -6.37 0.49 20.10
CA ARG A 90 -5.30 0.16 19.15
C ARG A 90 -4.95 -1.33 19.10
N ILE A 91 -5.73 -2.16 19.78
CA ILE A 91 -5.54 -3.60 19.83
C ILE A 91 -6.80 -4.34 19.38
N TYR A 92 -6.58 -5.53 18.85
CA TYR A 92 -7.65 -6.46 18.52
C TYR A 92 -7.25 -7.87 18.94
N LYS A 93 -8.19 -8.59 19.59
CA LYS A 93 -7.99 -9.96 20.05
C LYS A 93 -7.89 -10.92 18.87
N VAL A 94 -6.92 -11.82 18.92
CA VAL A 94 -6.69 -12.82 17.86
C VAL A 94 -6.75 -14.25 18.40
N PRO A 95 -7.05 -15.24 17.55
CA PRO A 95 -6.87 -16.64 17.91
C PRO A 95 -5.42 -16.92 18.31
N HIS A 96 -5.22 -17.98 19.10
CA HIS A 96 -3.88 -18.41 19.47
C HIS A 96 -3.04 -18.70 18.20
N PRO A 97 -1.88 -18.06 18.00
CA PRO A 97 -1.02 -18.32 16.87
C PRO A 97 -0.53 -19.77 16.87
N ARG A 98 -0.41 -20.41 15.70
CA ARG A 98 0.28 -21.70 15.61
C ARG A 98 1.78 -21.45 15.70
N MET A 99 2.37 -21.80 16.83
CA MET A 99 3.82 -21.89 16.96
C MET A 99 4.24 -23.17 16.23
N ARG A 100 5.01 -23.09 15.15
CA ARG A 100 5.60 -24.31 14.56
C ARG A 100 6.58 -24.85 15.60
N ASN A 101 6.27 -25.99 16.21
CA ASN A 101 7.22 -26.69 17.07
C ASN A 101 8.40 -27.17 16.21
N PRO A 102 9.67 -26.80 16.50
CA PRO A 102 10.83 -27.26 15.73
C PRO A 102 11.13 -28.77 15.86
N THR A 103 10.34 -29.54 16.61
CA THR A 103 10.71 -30.89 17.06
C THR A 103 10.16 -32.05 16.21
N SER A 104 9.66 -31.83 14.99
CA SER A 104 9.28 -32.93 14.08
C SER A 104 10.25 -33.07 12.89
N LEU A 105 11.56 -33.00 13.16
CA LEU A 105 12.60 -33.52 12.29
C LEU A 105 12.99 -34.92 12.81
N GLY A 106 12.40 -35.97 12.25
CA GLY A 106 12.81 -37.34 12.54
C GLY A 106 11.67 -38.34 12.39
N ASP A 107 11.40 -38.74 11.14
CA ASP A 107 11.06 -40.12 10.74
C ASP A 107 10.41 -40.04 9.36
N ASP A 108 11.24 -40.06 8.30
CA ASP A 108 10.87 -40.57 6.97
C ASP A 108 12.09 -40.47 6.03
N ASP A 109 13.20 -41.12 6.40
CA ASP A 109 14.16 -41.57 5.37
C ASP A 109 15.06 -42.70 5.89
N ARG A 110 14.53 -43.93 5.89
CA ARG A 110 15.34 -45.16 5.91
C ARG A 110 14.71 -46.22 5.03
N SER A 111 15.07 -46.23 3.75
CA SER A 111 15.04 -47.47 2.96
C SER A 111 16.24 -47.54 2.01
N PHE A 112 17.36 -48.04 2.55
CA PHE A 112 18.45 -48.61 1.77
C PHE A 112 18.41 -50.14 1.93
N GLY A 113 18.21 -50.82 0.79
CA GLY A 113 18.72 -52.17 0.47
C GLY A 113 18.19 -53.38 1.24
N ASP A 114 17.38 -54.23 0.57
CA ASP A 114 17.86 -55.57 0.20
C ASP A 114 16.93 -56.30 -0.80
N ARG A 115 17.55 -57.14 -1.62
CA ARG A 115 16.99 -58.02 -2.67
C ARG A 115 17.02 -59.49 -2.14
N PRO A 116 16.60 -60.53 -2.90
CA PRO A 116 15.24 -61.04 -3.15
C PRO A 116 15.02 -62.52 -2.69
N SER A 117 13.79 -63.06 -2.67
CA SER A 117 13.52 -64.51 -2.93
C SER A 117 12.04 -64.94 -2.95
N PHE A 118 11.62 -65.48 -4.12
CA PHE A 118 10.78 -66.68 -4.42
C PHE A 118 9.40 -66.92 -3.74
N THR A 119 8.25 -66.69 -4.44
CA THR A 119 7.33 -67.64 -5.18
C THR A 119 6.13 -68.18 -4.36
N PRO A 120 5.06 -68.78 -4.96
CA PRO A 120 4.21 -68.36 -6.10
C PRO A 120 2.68 -68.57 -5.82
N ASP A 121 1.85 -68.43 -6.86
CA ASP A 121 0.44 -68.85 -7.02
C ASP A 121 -0.68 -67.94 -6.45
N SER A 122 -1.82 -67.66 -7.10
CA SER A 122 -2.37 -68.07 -8.40
C SER A 122 -3.61 -67.22 -8.75
N ARG A 123 -3.83 -66.99 -10.06
CA ARG A 123 -5.10 -66.85 -10.82
C ARG A 123 -6.00 -65.59 -10.75
N ASP A 124 -6.01 -64.92 -11.91
CA ASP A 124 -7.15 -64.54 -12.77
C ASP A 124 -8.35 -63.76 -12.21
N SER A 125 -8.49 -62.50 -12.65
CA SER A 125 -9.62 -62.10 -13.52
C SER A 125 -9.46 -60.67 -14.07
N LEU A 126 -9.87 -60.53 -15.33
CA LEU A 126 -9.64 -59.39 -16.21
C LEU A 126 -10.63 -58.24 -16.00
N SER A 127 -10.12 -57.05 -16.34
CA SER A 127 -10.81 -55.90 -16.96
C SER A 127 -11.83 -55.09 -16.16
N SER A 128 -11.48 -53.82 -15.89
CA SER A 128 -12.25 -52.66 -16.39
C SER A 128 -11.51 -51.32 -16.19
N ARG A 129 -11.17 -50.71 -17.34
CA ARG A 129 -11.13 -49.27 -17.63
C ARG A 129 -10.29 -48.34 -16.73
N SER A 130 -9.10 -48.07 -17.24
CA SER A 130 -8.34 -46.83 -17.09
C SER A 130 -9.22 -45.59 -17.35
N VAL A 131 -9.38 -44.76 -16.33
CA VAL A 131 -9.73 -43.35 -16.47
C VAL A 131 -8.50 -42.57 -16.04
N VAL A 132 -7.86 -41.93 -17.03
CA VAL A 132 -6.75 -41.01 -16.84
C VAL A 132 -7.28 -39.80 -16.07
N SER A 133 -7.10 -39.81 -14.76
CA SER A 133 -7.24 -38.61 -13.92
C SER A 133 -5.99 -37.77 -14.14
N GLY A 134 -6.14 -36.71 -14.93
CA GLY A 134 -5.11 -35.70 -15.12
C GLY A 134 -4.60 -35.18 -13.78
N GLN A 135 -3.29 -35.32 -13.57
CA GLN A 135 -2.57 -34.60 -12.53
C GLN A 135 -2.76 -33.11 -12.77
N SER A 136 -3.55 -32.47 -11.90
CA SER A 136 -3.62 -31.02 -11.82
C SER A 136 -2.33 -30.52 -11.15
N PRO A 137 -1.63 -29.54 -11.74
CA PRO A 137 -0.44 -28.97 -11.12
C PRO A 137 -0.83 -28.05 -9.95
N GLY A 138 -0.25 -28.31 -8.77
CA GLY A 138 -0.01 -27.29 -7.74
C GLY A 138 -1.21 -26.75 -6.97
N SER A 139 -1.94 -27.59 -6.23
CA SER A 139 -2.77 -27.09 -5.14
C SER A 139 -1.89 -26.78 -3.92
N VAL A 140 -1.53 -25.50 -3.72
CA VAL A 140 -1.05 -25.03 -2.43
C VAL A 140 -2.20 -25.20 -1.45
N SER A 141 -2.11 -26.20 -0.55
CA SER A 141 -3.05 -26.40 0.54
C SER A 141 -2.92 -25.24 1.52
N HIS A 142 -3.61 -24.13 1.26
CA HIS A 142 -3.87 -23.13 2.28
C HIS A 142 -4.68 -23.81 3.39
N GLU A 143 -4.03 -24.15 4.50
CA GLU A 143 -4.71 -24.44 5.77
C GLU A 143 -5.55 -23.22 6.13
N ALA A 144 -6.81 -23.23 5.68
CA ALA A 144 -7.74 -22.14 5.89
C ALA A 144 -7.95 -21.92 7.40
N GLY A 145 -7.53 -20.75 7.89
CA GLY A 145 -7.92 -20.25 9.21
C GLY A 145 -6.79 -19.93 10.20
N TYR A 146 -5.52 -20.21 9.90
CA TYR A 146 -4.42 -19.86 10.81
C TYR A 146 -3.42 -18.86 10.19
N LEU A 147 -2.96 -17.93 11.03
CA LEU A 147 -1.91 -16.95 10.72
C LEU A 147 -0.72 -17.23 11.64
N SER A 148 0.49 -17.19 11.07
CA SER A 148 1.74 -17.22 11.83
C SER A 148 1.91 -15.95 12.67
N PRO A 149 2.75 -15.98 13.73
CA PRO A 149 3.08 -14.77 14.48
C PRO A 149 3.63 -13.65 13.59
N SER A 150 4.47 -13.98 12.61
CA SER A 150 5.03 -12.99 11.67
C SER A 150 3.96 -12.34 10.80
N GLU A 151 2.99 -13.12 10.29
CA GLU A 151 1.86 -12.56 9.55
C GLU A 151 1.00 -11.68 10.45
N LEU A 152 0.71 -12.12 11.68
CA LEU A 152 -0.06 -11.35 12.65
C LEU A 152 0.64 -10.03 13.03
N ALA A 153 1.97 -10.02 13.15
CA ALA A 153 2.75 -8.84 13.46
C ALA A 153 2.72 -7.81 12.32
N LEU A 154 2.74 -8.24 11.06
CA LEU A 154 2.69 -7.35 9.90
C LEU A 154 1.28 -6.91 9.51
N LEU A 155 0.26 -7.70 9.89
CA LEU A 155 -1.11 -7.49 9.42
C LEU A 155 -1.67 -6.10 9.78
N PRO A 156 -1.52 -5.56 11.01
CA PRO A 156 -1.96 -4.19 11.28
C PRO A 156 -1.18 -3.15 10.47
N LEU A 157 0.16 -3.29 10.38
CA LEU A 157 1.01 -2.36 9.65
C LEU A 157 0.63 -2.23 8.17
N CYS A 158 0.50 -3.37 7.49
CA CYS A 158 0.25 -3.41 6.05
C CYS A 158 -1.24 -3.33 5.73
N GLY A 159 -2.04 -4.07 6.49
CA GLY A 159 -3.45 -4.27 6.21
C GLY A 159 -4.30 -3.05 6.46
N VAL A 160 -4.09 -2.31 7.55
CA VAL A 160 -4.96 -1.16 7.88
C VAL A 160 -4.88 -0.08 6.80
N ALA A 161 -3.67 0.29 6.41
CA ALA A 161 -3.46 1.32 5.38
C ALA A 161 -3.98 0.83 4.01
N ALA A 162 -3.73 -0.42 3.65
CA ALA A 162 -4.25 -1.02 2.42
C ALA A 162 -5.79 -1.03 2.40
N TYR A 163 -6.41 -1.50 3.48
CA TYR A 163 -7.86 -1.59 3.61
C TYR A 163 -8.53 -0.22 3.46
N ARG A 164 -8.04 0.78 4.21
CA ARG A 164 -8.56 2.15 4.14
C ARG A 164 -8.39 2.76 2.75
N ALA A 165 -7.26 2.49 2.08
CA ALA A 165 -7.02 2.97 0.72
C ALA A 165 -7.89 2.27 -0.33
N VAL A 166 -8.07 0.95 -0.26
CA VAL A 166 -8.95 0.22 -1.19
C VAL A 166 -10.40 0.68 -1.04
N ARG A 167 -10.84 1.03 0.17
CA ARG A 167 -12.18 1.60 0.39
C ARG A 167 -12.42 2.91 -0.34
N THR A 168 -11.41 3.78 -0.49
CA THR A 168 -11.60 5.03 -1.23
C THR A 168 -11.90 4.76 -2.71
N PHE A 169 -11.34 3.70 -3.30
CA PHE A 169 -11.69 3.25 -4.65
C PHE A 169 -13.12 2.72 -4.68
N VAL A 170 -13.47 1.79 -3.78
CA VAL A 170 -14.84 1.25 -3.73
C VAL A 170 -15.87 2.38 -3.62
N ALA A 171 -15.61 3.37 -2.78
CA ALA A 171 -16.47 4.55 -2.63
C ALA A 171 -16.53 5.41 -3.90
N ALA A 172 -15.37 5.76 -4.48
CA ALA A 172 -15.28 6.60 -5.68
C ALA A 172 -16.02 6.01 -6.89
N PHE A 173 -16.12 4.68 -6.95
CA PHE A 173 -16.72 3.98 -8.08
C PHE A 173 -18.01 3.21 -7.74
N SER A 174 -18.56 3.38 -6.54
CA SER A 174 -19.92 2.93 -6.23
C SER A 174 -20.89 3.89 -6.90
N SER A 175 -21.62 3.45 -7.93
CA SER A 175 -22.60 4.31 -8.61
C SER A 175 -23.70 4.75 -7.64
N PRO A 176 -23.99 6.06 -7.53
CA PRO A 176 -25.20 6.53 -6.86
C PRO A 176 -26.39 6.40 -7.82
N THR A 177 -26.71 5.18 -8.28
CA THR A 177 -27.89 4.93 -9.13
C THR A 177 -29.17 4.67 -8.32
N LEU A 178 -29.18 5.01 -7.03
CA LEU A 178 -30.41 5.07 -6.25
C LEU A 178 -30.69 6.52 -5.90
N THR A 179 -31.63 7.12 -6.65
CA THR A 179 -32.41 8.24 -6.13
C THR A 179 -32.92 7.87 -4.74
N PRO A 180 -32.72 8.70 -3.71
CA PRO A 180 -33.29 8.42 -2.40
C PRO A 180 -34.82 8.45 -2.53
N SER A 181 -35.46 7.29 -2.46
CA SER A 181 -36.90 7.24 -2.22
C SER A 181 -37.12 7.81 -0.82
N ALA A 182 -37.86 8.91 -0.73
CA ALA A 182 -38.07 9.72 0.47
C ALA A 182 -38.92 9.05 1.57
N THR A 183 -38.87 7.72 1.70
CA THR A 183 -39.71 6.97 2.66
C THR A 183 -38.93 5.80 3.26
N ALA A 184 -37.96 6.09 4.13
CA ALA A 184 -37.42 5.10 5.07
C ALA A 184 -36.86 5.82 6.31
N GLN A 185 -37.76 6.25 7.18
CA GLN A 185 -37.41 6.55 8.58
C GLN A 185 -37.43 5.22 9.35
N GLY A 186 -36.26 4.67 9.63
CA GLY A 186 -36.07 3.50 10.50
C GLY A 186 -34.67 3.53 11.12
N PRO A 187 -34.47 2.97 12.33
CA PRO A 187 -33.22 3.12 13.07
C PRO A 187 -32.12 2.23 12.48
N LEU A 188 -31.11 2.89 11.90
CA LEU A 188 -29.69 2.52 11.80
C LEU A 188 -29.33 1.01 11.85
N GLU A 189 -29.78 0.24 10.86
CA GLU A 189 -28.99 -0.91 10.42
C GLU A 189 -27.80 -0.37 9.62
N ARG A 190 -26.63 -0.39 10.28
CA ARG A 190 -25.33 -0.11 9.66
C ARG A 190 -25.23 -0.91 8.37
N LEU A 191 -24.71 -0.26 7.34
CA LEU A 191 -24.39 -0.84 6.04
C LEU A 191 -23.47 -2.05 6.23
N ASP A 192 -24.06 -3.23 6.46
CA ASP A 192 -23.49 -4.48 6.00
C ASP A 192 -23.40 -4.32 4.49
N VAL A 193 -22.22 -3.90 4.03
CA VAL A 193 -21.76 -4.09 2.65
C VAL A 193 -21.62 -5.60 2.46
N THR A 194 -22.76 -6.29 2.45
CA THR A 194 -22.88 -7.56 1.77
C THR A 194 -22.45 -7.28 0.33
N PRO A 195 -21.49 -8.04 -0.22
CA PRO A 195 -21.08 -7.84 -1.60
C PRO A 195 -22.32 -8.03 -2.46
N ARG A 196 -22.84 -6.93 -3.02
CA ARG A 196 -23.81 -6.99 -4.10
C ARG A 196 -23.25 -7.92 -5.14
N SER A 197 -24.07 -8.91 -5.50
CA SER A 197 -23.84 -9.99 -6.47
C SER A 197 -22.53 -9.88 -7.28
N PRO A 198 -21.63 -10.90 -7.23
CA PRO A 198 -20.42 -10.94 -8.06
C PRO A 198 -20.70 -10.82 -9.57
N ASN A 199 -21.96 -10.87 -9.99
CA ASN A 199 -22.38 -10.87 -11.39
C ASN A 199 -22.69 -9.47 -11.95
N ALA A 200 -22.59 -8.38 -11.16
CA ALA A 200 -22.80 -7.03 -11.69
C ALA A 200 -21.76 -6.58 -12.73
N HIS A 201 -20.65 -7.33 -12.87
CA HIS A 201 -19.59 -7.09 -13.84
C HIS A 201 -19.54 -8.10 -15.00
N GLU A 202 -20.48 -9.04 -15.12
CA GLU A 202 -20.40 -10.09 -16.16
C GLU A 202 -20.43 -9.55 -17.60
N ASN A 203 -20.89 -8.32 -17.82
CA ASN A 203 -21.03 -7.75 -19.17
C ASN A 203 -20.27 -6.43 -19.41
N GLY A 204 -19.39 -6.00 -18.50
CA GLY A 204 -18.61 -4.76 -18.64
C GLY A 204 -17.11 -4.98 -18.47
N PRO A 205 -16.24 -4.13 -19.07
CA PRO A 205 -14.80 -4.23 -18.86
C PRO A 205 -14.48 -4.07 -17.36
N ARG A 206 -13.68 -5.00 -16.83
CA ARG A 206 -13.18 -4.94 -15.44
C ARG A 206 -12.35 -3.68 -15.26
N ARG A 207 -12.52 -3.02 -14.12
CA ARG A 207 -11.74 -1.82 -13.77
C ARG A 207 -10.26 -2.17 -13.64
N ARG A 208 -9.40 -1.24 -14.04
CA ARG A 208 -7.94 -1.42 -13.97
C ARG A 208 -7.32 -0.47 -12.96
N ALA A 209 -6.47 -0.99 -12.07
CA ALA A 209 -5.75 -0.22 -11.07
C ALA A 209 -4.23 -0.41 -11.24
N LEU A 210 -3.47 0.66 -10.98
CA LEU A 210 -2.02 0.62 -10.82
C LEU A 210 -1.69 0.76 -9.33
N VAL A 211 -0.92 -0.17 -8.78
CA VAL A 211 -0.44 -0.10 -7.39
C VAL A 211 1.07 0.13 -7.38
N LEU A 212 1.50 1.29 -6.90
CA LEU A 212 2.92 1.62 -6.76
C LEU A 212 3.53 0.82 -5.60
N ARG A 213 4.70 0.22 -5.86
CA ARG A 213 5.36 -0.73 -4.92
C ARG A 213 4.39 -1.82 -4.45
N GLY A 214 3.57 -2.32 -5.37
CA GLY A 214 2.54 -3.32 -5.10
C GLY A 214 3.06 -4.74 -4.84
N HIS A 215 4.37 -4.96 -5.00
CA HIS A 215 5.00 -6.27 -4.86
C HIS A 215 5.36 -6.63 -3.40
N ASP A 216 5.25 -5.68 -2.47
CA ASP A 216 5.61 -5.84 -1.06
C ASP A 216 4.74 -4.96 -0.12
N GLY A 217 4.89 -5.16 1.19
CA GLY A 217 4.33 -4.30 2.24
C GLY A 217 2.83 -4.01 2.13
N ILE A 218 2.47 -2.73 2.24
CA ILE A 218 1.07 -2.26 2.13
C ILE A 218 0.51 -2.52 0.73
N GLY A 219 1.34 -2.32 -0.30
CA GLY A 219 0.95 -2.49 -1.70
C GLY A 219 0.52 -3.93 -2.01
N ALA A 220 1.27 -4.92 -1.54
CA ALA A 220 0.95 -6.34 -1.70
C ALA A 220 -0.42 -6.72 -1.13
N VAL A 221 -0.76 -6.19 0.05
CA VAL A 221 -2.07 -6.43 0.66
C VAL A 221 -3.19 -5.75 -0.14
N ALA A 222 -2.95 -4.54 -0.65
CA ALA A 222 -3.91 -3.84 -1.48
C ALA A 222 -4.16 -4.54 -2.83
N VAL A 223 -3.12 -5.10 -3.47
CA VAL A 223 -3.24 -5.90 -4.69
C VAL A 223 -4.19 -7.07 -4.47
N GLN A 224 -3.96 -7.87 -3.42
CA GLN A 224 -4.83 -9.00 -3.06
C GLN A 224 -6.29 -8.57 -2.84
N MET A 225 -6.51 -7.47 -2.11
CA MET A 225 -7.85 -6.93 -1.87
C MET A 225 -8.56 -6.48 -3.15
N LEU A 226 -7.82 -5.85 -4.08
CA LEU A 226 -8.39 -5.37 -5.34
C LEU A 226 -8.71 -6.52 -6.29
N VAL A 227 -7.80 -7.49 -6.41
CA VAL A 227 -8.04 -8.71 -7.21
C VAL A 227 -9.23 -9.49 -6.65
N GLY A 228 -9.32 -9.67 -5.33
CA GLY A 228 -10.48 -10.29 -4.68
C GLY A 228 -11.81 -9.57 -4.94
N LYS A 229 -11.76 -8.27 -5.27
CA LYS A 229 -12.91 -7.46 -5.70
C LYS A 229 -13.13 -7.44 -7.21
N GLY A 230 -12.41 -8.26 -7.98
CA GLY A 230 -12.56 -8.41 -9.43
C GLY A 230 -11.87 -7.32 -10.26
N TRP A 231 -10.94 -6.56 -9.68
CA TRP A 231 -10.15 -5.57 -10.42
C TRP A 231 -9.02 -6.24 -11.20
N ARG A 232 -8.66 -5.66 -12.34
CA ARG A 232 -7.38 -5.90 -13.01
C ARG A 232 -6.33 -5.02 -12.35
N VAL A 233 -5.21 -5.59 -11.91
CA VAL A 233 -4.22 -4.86 -11.10
C VAL A 233 -2.85 -4.98 -11.72
N SER A 234 -2.32 -3.87 -12.23
CA SER A 234 -0.92 -3.75 -12.62
C SER A 234 -0.11 -3.30 -11.41
N VAL A 235 1.06 -3.91 -11.21
CA VAL A 235 1.92 -3.66 -10.05
C VAL A 235 3.19 -2.98 -10.52
N HIS A 236 3.50 -1.82 -9.94
CA HIS A 236 4.85 -1.28 -10.05
C HIS A 236 5.75 -1.91 -8.97
N ALA A 237 6.94 -2.34 -9.37
CA ALA A 237 7.97 -2.86 -8.48
C ALA A 237 9.28 -2.10 -8.65
N SER A 238 9.91 -1.76 -7.52
CA SER A 238 11.20 -1.06 -7.53
C SER A 238 12.33 -2.04 -7.79
N MET A 239 13.30 -1.62 -8.59
CA MET A 239 14.47 -2.43 -8.92
C MET A 239 15.64 -2.08 -7.99
N PRO A 240 16.09 -3.04 -7.15
CA PRO A 240 17.37 -2.93 -6.47
C PRO A 240 18.53 -2.82 -7.47
N SER A 241 19.66 -2.32 -6.99
CA SER A 241 20.90 -2.37 -7.77
C SER A 241 21.52 -3.76 -7.69
N PHE A 242 21.62 -4.46 -8.82
CA PHE A 242 22.27 -5.75 -8.94
C PHE A 242 23.61 -5.61 -9.64
N SER A 243 24.63 -6.32 -9.15
CA SER A 243 25.90 -6.47 -9.88
C SER A 243 25.86 -7.63 -10.87
N ASP A 244 24.99 -8.60 -10.62
CA ASP A 244 24.84 -9.82 -11.42
C ASP A 244 23.49 -9.81 -12.17
N PRO A 245 23.50 -9.86 -13.52
CA PRO A 245 22.29 -9.97 -14.31
C PRO A 245 21.45 -11.23 -14.01
N GLU A 246 22.06 -12.31 -13.53
CA GLU A 246 21.31 -13.52 -13.15
C GLU A 246 20.49 -13.29 -11.88
N GLU A 247 21.06 -12.61 -10.87
CA GLU A 247 20.34 -12.21 -9.65
C GLU A 247 19.20 -11.24 -9.96
N GLU A 248 19.42 -10.31 -10.89
CA GLU A 248 18.40 -9.38 -11.37
C GLU A 248 17.22 -10.14 -12.02
N ALA A 249 17.51 -11.05 -12.94
CA ALA A 249 16.49 -11.86 -13.62
C ALA A 249 15.72 -12.76 -12.63
N ASP A 250 16.41 -13.37 -11.67
CA ASP A 250 15.80 -14.19 -10.63
C ASP A 250 14.90 -13.35 -9.71
N TYR A 251 15.32 -12.14 -9.34
CA TYR A 251 14.50 -11.22 -8.57
C TYR A 251 13.22 -10.85 -9.33
N MET A 252 13.34 -10.44 -10.59
CA MET A 252 12.19 -10.07 -11.42
C MET A 252 11.20 -11.24 -11.54
N LYS A 253 11.71 -12.44 -11.83
CA LYS A 253 10.89 -13.65 -11.93
C LYS A 253 10.16 -13.96 -10.62
N GLN A 254 10.86 -13.88 -9.47
CA GLN A 254 10.25 -14.11 -8.16
C GLN A 254 9.14 -13.09 -7.84
N VAL A 255 9.33 -11.82 -8.22
CA VAL A 255 8.33 -10.77 -8.07
C VAL A 255 7.11 -11.05 -8.96
N GLU A 256 7.33 -11.39 -10.23
CA GLU A 256 6.25 -11.70 -11.17
C GLU A 256 5.44 -12.92 -10.74
N ASP A 257 6.10 -14.03 -10.40
CA ASP A 257 5.43 -15.26 -9.96
C ASP A 257 4.60 -15.01 -8.71
N ARG A 258 5.12 -14.18 -7.79
CA ARG A 258 4.40 -13.77 -6.59
C ARG A 258 3.17 -12.92 -6.92
N VAL A 259 3.30 -11.87 -7.72
CA VAL A 259 2.16 -11.01 -8.10
C VAL A 259 1.11 -11.81 -8.87
N ARG A 260 1.53 -12.71 -9.76
CA ARG A 260 0.66 -13.63 -10.50
C ARG A 260 -0.07 -14.60 -9.57
N SER A 261 0.58 -15.09 -8.51
CA SER A 261 -0.08 -15.94 -7.50
C SER A 261 -1.21 -15.24 -6.75
N TRP A 262 -1.15 -13.90 -6.64
CA TRP A 262 -2.23 -13.08 -6.08
C TRP A 262 -3.31 -12.73 -7.11
N GLY A 263 -3.13 -13.11 -8.38
CA GLY A 263 -3.99 -12.75 -9.50
C GLY A 263 -3.78 -11.34 -10.04
N GLY A 264 -2.63 -10.72 -9.73
CA GLY A 264 -2.19 -9.49 -10.41
C GLY A 264 -1.97 -9.74 -11.90
N GLU A 265 -2.20 -8.71 -12.70
CA GLU A 265 -2.20 -8.80 -14.16
C GLU A 265 -0.79 -8.75 -14.74
N GLU A 266 0.01 -7.78 -14.31
CA GLU A 266 1.35 -7.53 -14.81
C GLU A 266 2.21 -6.85 -13.75
N VAL A 267 3.53 -6.93 -13.92
CA VAL A 267 4.51 -6.19 -13.13
C VAL A 267 5.28 -5.25 -14.05
N VAL A 268 5.37 -3.99 -13.65
CA VAL A 268 6.17 -2.96 -14.32
C VAL A 268 7.32 -2.59 -13.39
N PHE A 269 8.53 -2.94 -13.80
CA PHE A 269 9.74 -2.62 -13.05
C PHE A 269 10.21 -1.20 -13.39
N ASP A 270 10.64 -0.45 -12.39
CA ASP A 270 11.36 0.81 -12.62
C ASP A 270 12.80 0.55 -13.09
N ASP A 271 13.48 1.60 -13.54
CA ASP A 271 14.88 1.51 -13.96
C ASP A 271 15.86 1.68 -12.78
N GLY A 272 15.36 1.66 -11.54
CA GLY A 272 16.13 1.97 -10.35
C GLY A 272 16.65 3.41 -10.32
N ASP A 273 17.63 3.65 -9.45
CA ASP A 273 18.24 4.97 -9.25
C ASP A 273 19.32 5.28 -10.32
N VAL A 274 18.90 5.43 -11.57
CA VAL A 274 19.80 5.85 -12.65
C VAL A 274 20.12 7.35 -12.51
N GLY A 275 21.08 7.69 -11.65
CA GLY A 275 21.77 8.98 -11.67
C GLY A 275 21.46 10.00 -10.57
N LEU A 276 20.66 9.68 -9.54
CA LEU A 276 20.39 10.58 -8.41
C LEU A 276 20.28 9.83 -7.07
N LEU A 277 21.42 9.61 -6.41
CA LEU A 277 21.49 8.85 -5.14
C LEU A 277 20.35 9.18 -4.16
N GLY A 278 19.61 8.14 -3.77
CA GLY A 278 18.68 8.14 -2.64
C GLY A 278 17.20 8.23 -3.03
N GLU A 279 16.37 8.66 -2.09
CA GLU A 279 14.91 8.65 -2.24
C GLU A 279 14.38 9.53 -3.39
N GLU A 280 15.11 10.60 -3.75
CA GLU A 280 14.71 11.47 -4.86
C GLU A 280 14.89 10.78 -6.22
N GLY A 281 15.99 10.06 -6.43
CA GLY A 281 16.22 9.25 -7.63
C GLY A 281 15.21 8.12 -7.77
N ARG A 282 14.91 7.42 -6.67
CA ARG A 282 13.86 6.38 -6.60
C ARG A 282 12.49 6.93 -7.01
N ARG A 283 12.09 8.08 -6.47
CA ARG A 283 10.83 8.73 -6.90
C ARG A 283 10.87 9.12 -8.38
N GLY A 284 12.01 9.58 -8.87
CA GLY A 284 12.23 9.85 -10.29
C GLY A 284 12.00 8.63 -11.17
N ALA A 285 12.46 7.45 -10.74
CA ALA A 285 12.25 6.17 -11.44
C ALA A 285 10.76 5.85 -11.58
N VAL A 286 9.99 6.00 -10.50
CA VAL A 286 8.53 5.79 -10.52
C VAL A 286 7.83 6.81 -11.43
N VAL A 287 8.25 8.08 -11.43
CA VAL A 287 7.70 9.08 -12.35
C VAL A 287 7.94 8.65 -13.80
N ARG A 288 9.16 8.21 -14.15
CA ARG A 288 9.48 7.74 -15.51
C ARG A 288 8.64 6.54 -15.92
N VAL A 289 8.39 5.58 -15.01
CA VAL A 289 7.48 4.45 -15.26
C VAL A 289 6.09 4.95 -15.64
N ILE A 290 5.51 5.87 -14.86
CA ILE A 290 4.17 6.37 -15.13
C ILE A 290 4.15 7.19 -16.43
N GLU A 291 5.19 7.96 -16.74
CA GLU A 291 5.29 8.69 -18.01
C GLU A 291 5.36 7.76 -19.23
N ARG A 292 6.06 6.62 -19.13
CA ARG A 292 6.06 5.59 -20.18
C ARG A 292 4.66 5.02 -20.39
N LEU A 293 3.94 4.65 -19.32
CA LEU A 293 2.55 4.19 -19.40
C LEU A 293 1.64 5.24 -20.07
N VAL A 294 1.82 6.53 -19.74
CA VAL A 294 1.08 7.62 -20.41
C VAL A 294 1.42 7.70 -21.90
N ALA A 295 2.70 7.58 -22.27
CA ALA A 295 3.16 7.64 -23.65
C ALA A 295 2.66 6.46 -24.49
N ASP A 296 2.59 5.27 -23.88
CA ASP A 296 2.10 4.04 -24.49
C ASP A 296 0.56 4.02 -24.62
N GLY A 297 -0.11 5.00 -24.02
CA GLY A 297 -1.56 5.15 -24.08
C GLY A 297 -2.31 4.21 -23.15
N ASP A 298 -1.63 3.70 -22.11
CA ASP A 298 -2.26 2.91 -21.07
C ASP A 298 -3.35 3.69 -20.35
N ALA A 299 -4.42 2.98 -20.00
CA ALA A 299 -5.55 3.53 -19.27
C ALA A 299 -5.75 2.77 -17.96
N PHE A 300 -5.97 3.53 -16.89
CA PHE A 300 -6.24 3.03 -15.54
C PHE A 300 -7.40 3.80 -14.93
N ASP A 301 -8.32 3.10 -14.25
CA ASP A 301 -9.36 3.75 -13.47
C ASP A 301 -8.80 4.28 -12.14
N ALA A 302 -7.84 3.58 -11.54
CA ALA A 302 -7.32 3.95 -10.22
C ALA A 302 -5.79 3.84 -10.12
N VAL A 303 -5.19 4.69 -9.27
CA VAL A 303 -3.79 4.60 -8.86
C VAL A 303 -3.72 4.61 -7.33
N LEU A 304 -3.07 3.60 -6.75
CA LEU A 304 -2.68 3.57 -5.35
C LEU A 304 -1.21 3.92 -5.22
N ASP A 305 -0.94 5.06 -4.61
CA ASP A 305 0.38 5.61 -4.38
C ASP A 305 0.87 5.31 -2.95
N THR A 306 1.98 4.58 -2.87
CA THR A 306 2.70 4.24 -1.63
C THR A 306 4.07 4.94 -1.55
N VAL A 307 4.38 5.78 -2.53
CA VAL A 307 5.69 6.43 -2.72
C VAL A 307 5.63 7.89 -2.28
N GLY A 308 4.56 8.59 -2.67
CA GLY A 308 4.34 10.00 -2.35
C GLY A 308 5.17 10.96 -3.20
N GLY A 309 4.96 12.25 -2.92
CA GLY A 309 5.56 13.34 -3.65
C GLY A 309 4.62 13.96 -4.68
N LYS A 310 4.71 15.29 -4.81
CA LYS A 310 3.87 16.06 -5.74
C LYS A 310 4.00 15.58 -7.19
N ALA A 311 5.21 15.19 -7.62
CA ALA A 311 5.48 14.74 -8.98
C ALA A 311 4.71 13.45 -9.33
N ILE A 312 4.58 12.51 -8.39
CA ILE A 312 3.82 11.27 -8.55
C ILE A 312 2.33 11.58 -8.80
N TRP A 313 1.76 12.53 -8.05
CA TRP A 313 0.40 12.99 -8.29
C TRP A 313 0.24 13.63 -9.68
N GLU A 314 1.13 14.54 -10.07
CA GLU A 314 1.03 15.26 -11.35
C GLU A 314 1.12 14.33 -12.57
N VAL A 315 1.98 13.31 -12.53
CA VAL A 315 2.04 12.30 -13.61
C VAL A 315 0.85 11.34 -13.57
N SER A 316 0.40 10.93 -12.39
CA SER A 316 -0.76 10.04 -12.24
C SER A 316 -2.07 10.70 -12.67
N GLU A 317 -2.22 12.01 -12.43
CA GLU A 317 -3.36 12.78 -12.90
C GLU A 317 -3.46 12.76 -14.43
N ARG A 318 -2.32 12.83 -15.14
CA ARG A 318 -2.28 12.69 -16.60
C ARG A 318 -2.70 11.28 -17.05
N LEU A 319 -2.18 10.25 -16.40
CA LEU A 319 -2.55 8.84 -16.66
C LEU A 319 -4.05 8.61 -16.49
N LEU A 320 -4.61 9.06 -15.37
CA LEU A 320 -6.02 8.87 -15.02
C LEU A 320 -6.97 9.75 -15.86
N SER A 321 -6.48 10.87 -16.39
CA SER A 321 -7.24 11.72 -17.31
C SER A 321 -7.31 11.15 -18.73
N GLY A 322 -6.40 10.23 -19.09
CA GLY A 322 -6.27 9.61 -20.41
C GLY A 322 -7.37 8.58 -20.76
N VAL A 323 -8.15 8.14 -19.78
CA VAL A 323 -9.14 7.02 -19.80
C VAL A 323 -10.32 7.22 -20.77
N GLY A 324 -10.27 8.21 -21.67
CA GLY A 324 -11.34 8.44 -22.65
C GLY A 324 -10.90 9.01 -23.98
N SER A 325 -9.64 8.85 -24.41
CA SER A 325 -9.14 9.38 -25.69
C SER A 325 -8.76 8.35 -26.75
N VAL A 326 -9.02 7.05 -26.54
CA VAL A 326 -8.81 6.04 -27.60
C VAL A 326 -10.10 5.84 -28.41
N GLN A 327 -10.44 6.85 -29.22
CA GLN A 327 -11.22 6.69 -30.45
C GLN A 327 -10.69 7.69 -31.48
N ASN A 328 -9.45 7.48 -31.93
CA ASN A 328 -9.02 7.96 -33.25
C ASN A 328 -9.44 6.91 -34.29
N SER A 329 -10.74 6.79 -34.52
CA SER A 329 -11.23 6.35 -35.83
C SER A 329 -11.36 7.61 -36.69
N PRO A 330 -10.74 7.70 -37.88
CA PRO A 330 -10.86 8.87 -38.72
C PRO A 330 -12.34 9.07 -39.06
N ALA A 331 -12.87 10.23 -38.65
CA ALA A 331 -14.25 10.61 -38.85
C ALA A 331 -14.58 10.59 -40.35
N LYS A 332 -15.34 9.58 -40.79
CA LYS A 332 -16.15 9.70 -42.00
C LYS A 332 -17.17 10.81 -41.72
N LYS A 333 -17.02 11.95 -42.40
CA LYS A 333 -18.04 13.00 -42.50
C LYS A 333 -19.28 12.39 -43.14
N GLY A 334 -20.19 11.88 -42.32
CA GLY A 334 -21.50 11.37 -42.72
C GLY A 334 -22.54 11.91 -41.76
N ALA A 335 -23.41 12.76 -42.29
CA ALA A 335 -24.52 13.39 -41.60
C ALA A 335 -25.56 12.38 -41.09
N PHE A 336 -26.42 12.87 -40.18
CA PHE A 336 -27.62 12.27 -39.59
C PHE A 336 -27.46 11.46 -38.29
N GLY A 337 -27.66 12.16 -37.18
CA GLY A 337 -28.76 11.85 -36.26
C GLY A 337 -28.70 10.53 -35.50
N SER A 338 -27.74 10.37 -34.60
CA SER A 338 -27.93 9.52 -33.43
C SER A 338 -27.26 10.20 -32.24
N LEU A 339 -28.09 10.71 -31.33
CA LEU A 339 -27.69 11.22 -30.02
C LEU A 339 -27.20 10.02 -29.18
N ARG A 340 -26.09 9.39 -29.56
CA ARG A 340 -25.39 8.44 -28.70
C ARG A 340 -24.86 9.24 -27.52
N LYS A 341 -25.65 9.23 -26.44
CA LYS A 341 -25.28 9.66 -25.10
C LYS A 341 -23.84 9.19 -24.86
N ARG A 342 -22.87 10.12 -24.97
CA ARG A 342 -21.46 9.82 -24.67
C ARG A 342 -21.48 9.20 -23.29
N SER A 343 -21.11 7.92 -23.21
CA SER A 343 -20.91 7.23 -21.95
C SER A 343 -20.14 8.17 -21.04
N SER A 344 -20.74 8.52 -19.90
CA SER A 344 -20.09 9.41 -18.93
C SER A 344 -18.74 8.79 -18.60
N ARG A 345 -17.65 9.50 -18.95
CA ARG A 345 -16.28 9.05 -18.65
C ARG A 345 -16.22 8.64 -17.18
N SER A 346 -15.72 7.43 -16.90
CA SER A 346 -15.48 7.04 -15.51
C SER A 346 -14.48 8.02 -14.92
N LYS A 347 -14.79 8.51 -13.73
CA LYS A 347 -13.95 9.46 -12.99
C LYS A 347 -12.75 8.67 -12.44
N GLY A 348 -11.55 8.88 -12.97
CA GLY A 348 -10.36 8.24 -12.42
C GLY A 348 -10.15 8.61 -10.94
N GLN A 349 -9.48 7.76 -10.15
CA GLN A 349 -9.26 7.99 -8.72
C GLN A 349 -7.80 7.74 -8.32
N PHE A 350 -7.20 8.74 -7.67
CA PHE A 350 -5.88 8.63 -7.07
C PHE A 350 -5.98 8.61 -5.56
N THR A 351 -5.31 7.65 -4.94
CA THR A 351 -5.22 7.54 -3.48
C THR A 351 -3.76 7.42 -3.09
N THR A 352 -3.27 8.32 -2.23
CA THR A 352 -1.91 8.24 -1.68
C THR A 352 -1.93 7.86 -0.20
N LEU A 353 -0.90 7.17 0.26
CA LEU A 353 -0.64 6.87 1.68
C LEU A 353 0.36 7.85 2.30
N VAL A 354 1.13 8.56 1.47
CA VAL A 354 2.30 9.34 1.87
C VAL A 354 2.02 10.84 1.79
N GLY A 355 1.32 11.29 0.74
CA GLY A 355 1.05 12.70 0.50
C GLY A 355 2.18 13.39 -0.28
N ASP A 356 2.25 14.72 -0.19
CA ASP A 356 3.13 15.54 -1.04
C ASP A 356 4.58 15.66 -0.58
N VAL A 357 4.80 15.48 0.73
CA VAL A 357 6.09 15.72 1.38
C VAL A 357 6.52 14.41 2.05
N PRO A 358 7.02 13.45 1.25
CA PRO A 358 7.37 12.11 1.73
C PRO A 358 8.46 12.13 2.81
N GLU A 359 9.30 13.16 2.88
CA GLU A 359 10.31 13.34 3.92
C GLU A 359 9.69 13.60 5.31
N ARG A 360 8.40 13.91 5.35
CA ARG A 360 7.68 14.23 6.58
C ARG A 360 6.66 13.15 6.92
N THR A 361 7.07 12.20 7.74
CA THR A 361 6.23 11.07 8.19
C THR A 361 4.95 11.51 8.90
N ILE A 362 4.98 12.62 9.65
CA ILE A 362 3.82 13.20 10.33
C ILE A 362 3.36 14.44 9.57
N PRO A 363 2.22 14.38 8.86
CA PRO A 363 1.66 15.52 8.16
C PRO A 363 1.48 16.76 9.03
N SER A 364 1.75 17.93 8.45
CA SER A 364 1.34 19.20 9.05
C SER A 364 -0.14 19.50 8.77
N ALA A 365 -0.73 20.43 9.53
CA ALA A 365 -2.08 20.93 9.24
C ALA A 365 -2.18 21.51 7.82
N GLY A 366 -1.11 22.16 7.33
CA GLY A 366 -1.05 22.69 5.97
C GLY A 366 -1.08 21.58 4.90
N ASP A 367 -0.49 20.42 5.17
CA ASP A 367 -0.52 19.28 4.26
C ASP A 367 -1.95 18.71 4.16
N HIS A 368 -2.63 18.54 5.30
CA HIS A 368 -4.03 18.11 5.32
C HIS A 368 -4.95 19.10 4.60
N PHE A 369 -4.73 20.40 4.79
CA PHE A 369 -5.49 21.44 4.09
C PHE A 369 -5.31 21.37 2.57
N LYS A 370 -4.06 21.23 2.08
CA LYS A 370 -3.77 21.09 0.65
C LYS A 370 -4.43 19.84 0.06
N ALA A 371 -4.34 18.71 0.76
CA ALA A 371 -5.01 17.46 0.37
C ALA A 371 -6.54 17.63 0.33
N GLY A 372 -7.12 18.32 1.31
CA GLY A 372 -8.55 18.65 1.36
C GLY A 372 -8.98 19.52 0.18
N ILE A 373 -8.21 20.55 -0.18
CA ILE A 373 -8.47 21.38 -1.37
C ILE A 373 -8.48 20.54 -2.64
N ARG A 374 -7.56 19.57 -2.80
CA ARG A 374 -7.55 18.70 -3.98
C ARG A 374 -8.78 17.82 -4.04
N SER A 375 -9.20 17.27 -2.91
CA SER A 375 -10.43 16.49 -2.84
C SER A 375 -11.67 17.33 -3.19
N LEU A 376 -11.75 18.59 -2.73
CA LEU A 376 -12.88 19.50 -2.94
C LEU A 376 -12.93 20.16 -4.33
N LYS A 377 -11.78 20.48 -4.93
CA LYS A 377 -11.70 21.03 -6.30
C LYS A 377 -12.38 20.11 -7.33
N ASN A 378 -12.56 18.84 -6.97
CA ASN A 378 -13.22 17.82 -7.76
C ASN A 378 -14.73 17.67 -7.48
N SER A 379 -15.30 18.44 -6.55
CA SER A 379 -16.72 18.38 -6.17
C SER A 379 -17.52 19.63 -6.60
N HIS A 380 -16.90 20.80 -6.72
CA HIS A 380 -17.65 22.08 -6.77
C HIS A 380 -17.75 22.80 -8.13
N LYS A 381 -17.34 22.17 -9.23
CA LYS A 381 -17.49 22.73 -10.58
C LYS A 381 -17.94 21.63 -11.55
N ASP A 382 -19.22 21.35 -11.66
CA ASP A 382 -19.78 20.81 -12.90
C ASP A 382 -21.31 21.00 -12.99
N GLU A 383 -21.69 22.18 -13.48
CA GLU A 383 -22.79 22.29 -14.44
C GLU A 383 -22.19 22.89 -15.73
N GLY A 384 -21.55 22.07 -16.57
CA GLY A 384 -21.39 22.45 -17.98
C GLY A 384 -20.13 22.05 -18.74
N ARG A 385 -19.05 21.53 -18.13
CA ARG A 385 -17.86 21.08 -18.90
C ARG A 385 -17.21 19.83 -18.28
N ASN A 386 -17.73 18.68 -18.71
CA ASN A 386 -17.25 17.31 -18.47
C ASN A 386 -15.82 17.02 -18.98
N ASN A 387 -14.80 17.73 -18.50
CA ASN A 387 -13.44 17.20 -18.52
C ASN A 387 -13.27 16.34 -17.27
N GLY A 388 -13.09 15.03 -17.47
CA GLY A 388 -13.04 14.01 -16.42
C GLY A 388 -11.99 14.34 -15.36
N LYS A 389 -12.42 14.94 -14.25
CA LYS A 389 -11.56 15.30 -13.13
C LYS A 389 -11.19 14.07 -12.33
N VAL A 390 -9.91 13.85 -12.11
CA VAL A 390 -9.39 12.75 -11.30
C VAL A 390 -9.71 12.99 -9.83
N GLY A 391 -10.44 12.07 -9.19
CA GLY A 391 -10.67 12.10 -7.74
C GLY A 391 -9.37 11.91 -6.96
N TYR A 392 -9.32 12.50 -5.76
CA TYR A 392 -8.12 12.50 -4.91
C TYR A 392 -8.49 12.15 -3.47
N ALA A 393 -7.75 11.22 -2.89
CA ALA A 393 -7.82 10.86 -1.48
C ALA A 393 -6.41 10.71 -0.88
N TRP A 394 -6.27 11.10 0.39
CA TRP A 394 -5.08 10.81 1.18
C TRP A 394 -5.48 10.00 2.41
N VAL A 395 -4.96 8.80 2.52
CA VAL A 395 -5.11 7.95 3.70
C VAL A 395 -3.85 8.10 4.54
N SER A 396 -3.91 8.96 5.55
CA SER A 396 -2.76 9.19 6.42
C SER A 396 -2.58 8.03 7.40
N VAL A 397 -1.36 7.50 7.47
CA VAL A 397 -1.00 6.47 8.45
C VAL A 397 -0.99 6.97 9.91
N ALA A 398 -1.15 8.28 10.12
CA ALA A 398 -1.20 8.92 11.43
C ALA A 398 -2.64 9.18 11.93
N GLN A 399 -3.66 8.82 11.15
CA GLN A 399 -5.07 9.02 11.50
C GLN A 399 -5.65 7.80 12.21
N ASP A 400 -6.31 8.02 13.35
CA ASP A 400 -7.00 6.95 14.07
C ASP A 400 -8.36 6.64 13.49
N VAL A 401 -9.04 7.67 12.96
CA VAL A 401 -10.35 7.52 12.32
C VAL A 401 -10.16 7.67 10.82
N ASP A 402 -10.73 6.75 10.04
CA ASP A 402 -10.69 6.84 8.59
C ASP A 402 -11.72 7.83 8.04
N TRP A 403 -11.80 7.95 6.71
CA TRP A 403 -12.69 8.90 6.06
C TRP A 403 -14.18 8.51 6.18
N ASP A 404 -14.50 7.26 6.52
CA ASP A 404 -15.87 6.76 6.73
C ASP A 404 -16.27 6.78 8.22
N GLY A 405 -15.38 7.25 9.10
CA GLY A 405 -15.62 7.36 10.53
C GLY A 405 -15.25 6.11 11.33
N ASP A 406 -14.65 5.09 10.69
CA ASP A 406 -14.22 3.88 11.40
C ASP A 406 -12.91 4.13 12.13
N ASP A 407 -12.88 3.76 13.41
CA ASP A 407 -11.67 3.85 14.21
C ASP A 407 -10.61 2.80 13.81
N ILE A 408 -9.45 2.90 14.45
CA ILE A 408 -8.30 2.05 14.14
C ILE A 408 -8.53 0.60 14.58
N ARG A 409 -9.27 0.37 15.67
CA ARG A 409 -9.63 -0.97 16.16
C ARG A 409 -10.53 -1.69 15.16
N GLU A 410 -11.53 -1.00 14.62
CA GLU A 410 -12.44 -1.54 13.63
C GLU A 410 -11.70 -1.87 12.33
N SER A 411 -10.75 -1.02 11.92
CA SER A 411 -9.88 -1.30 10.77
C SER A 411 -9.00 -2.54 10.99
N ILE A 412 -8.41 -2.71 12.19
CA ILE A 412 -7.63 -3.91 12.55
C ILE A 412 -8.53 -5.17 12.51
N GLY A 413 -9.74 -5.08 13.07
CA GLY A 413 -10.70 -6.17 13.06
C GLY A 413 -11.13 -6.56 11.64
N ALA A 414 -11.33 -5.58 10.77
CA ALA A 414 -11.69 -5.81 9.37
C ALA A 414 -10.57 -6.55 8.62
N VAL A 415 -9.31 -6.13 8.77
CA VAL A 415 -8.19 -6.78 8.07
C VAL A 415 -7.92 -8.18 8.60
N LEU A 416 -8.12 -8.44 9.90
CA LEU A 416 -8.07 -9.78 10.46
C LEU A 416 -9.14 -10.69 9.85
N ARG A 417 -10.38 -10.18 9.69
CA ARG A 417 -11.45 -10.93 9.04
C ARG A 417 -11.12 -11.24 7.58
N LEU A 418 -10.57 -10.28 6.84
CA LEU A 418 -10.12 -10.48 5.46
C LEU A 418 -9.01 -11.55 5.40
N ALA A 419 -8.04 -11.51 6.30
CA ALA A 419 -6.97 -12.49 6.34
C ALA A 419 -7.47 -13.92 6.65
N LEU A 420 -8.37 -14.05 7.62
CA LEU A 420 -8.89 -15.35 8.05
C LEU A 420 -9.93 -15.95 7.08
N LYS A 421 -10.78 -15.11 6.47
CA LYS A 421 -11.89 -15.56 5.63
C LYS A 421 -11.56 -15.56 4.13
N GLU A 422 -10.82 -14.55 3.67
CA GLU A 422 -10.53 -14.34 2.25
C GLU A 422 -9.06 -14.68 1.90
N GLY A 423 -8.25 -15.05 2.90
CA GLY A 423 -6.87 -15.46 2.68
C GLY A 423 -5.90 -14.31 2.36
N ILE A 424 -6.32 -13.06 2.56
CA ILE A 424 -5.51 -11.86 2.29
C ILE A 424 -4.39 -11.74 3.33
N ARG A 425 -3.14 -11.96 2.93
CA ARG A 425 -2.01 -12.10 3.87
C ARG A 425 -0.90 -11.09 3.59
N PRO A 426 -0.29 -10.48 4.62
CA PRO A 426 0.92 -9.70 4.44
C PRO A 426 2.07 -10.61 4.00
N ARG A 427 2.99 -10.08 3.19
CA ARG A 427 4.20 -10.80 2.82
C ARG A 427 5.14 -10.85 4.02
N VAL A 428 5.29 -12.03 4.59
CA VAL A 428 6.45 -12.38 5.40
C VAL A 428 7.49 -12.85 4.39
N GLY A 429 8.65 -12.19 4.29
CA GLY A 429 9.74 -12.64 3.42
C GLY A 429 10.29 -14.00 3.85
N GLY A 430 11.43 -14.40 3.30
CA GLY A 430 12.13 -15.58 3.82
C GLY A 430 12.73 -15.30 5.21
N ASP A 431 13.58 -16.21 5.67
CA ASP A 431 14.23 -16.11 6.98
C ASP A 431 15.10 -14.84 7.09
N GLU A 432 15.55 -14.28 5.97
CA GLU A 432 16.27 -12.99 5.91
C GLU A 432 15.43 -11.79 6.38
N ARG A 433 14.10 -11.94 6.42
CA ARG A 433 13.17 -10.88 6.85
C ARG A 433 12.64 -11.05 8.27
N ILE A 434 13.18 -12.03 8.98
CA ILE A 434 12.85 -12.28 10.38
C ILE A 434 14.16 -12.20 11.17
N VAL A 435 14.31 -11.16 11.96
CA VAL A 435 15.53 -10.94 12.76
C VAL A 435 15.25 -11.13 14.24
N SER A 436 16.26 -11.55 15.00
CA SER A 436 16.19 -11.55 16.47
C SER A 436 16.25 -10.13 17.00
N PHE A 437 15.80 -9.94 18.24
CA PHE A 437 15.77 -8.63 18.89
C PHE A 437 17.14 -7.96 18.95
N GLU A 438 18.19 -8.71 19.25
CA GLU A 438 19.56 -8.24 19.37
C GLU A 438 20.11 -7.74 18.03
N ASN A 439 19.63 -8.32 16.93
CA ASN A 439 20.03 -7.97 15.58
C ASN A 439 19.18 -6.83 14.98
N THR A 440 18.17 -6.33 15.69
CA THR A 440 17.31 -5.23 15.22
C THR A 440 18.07 -4.00 14.71
N PRO A 441 19.19 -3.55 15.31
CA PRO A 441 19.90 -2.37 14.80
C PRO A 441 20.40 -2.52 13.35
N SER A 442 20.69 -3.73 12.88
CA SER A 442 21.16 -3.96 11.49
C SER A 442 20.08 -3.72 10.44
N VAL A 443 18.80 -3.67 10.85
CA VAL A 443 17.66 -3.39 10.00
C VAL A 443 17.56 -1.90 9.65
N PHE A 444 18.02 -1.02 10.55
CA PHE A 444 17.90 0.44 10.42
C PHE A 444 19.16 1.08 9.86
N VAL A 445 19.67 0.52 8.76
CA VAL A 445 20.83 1.03 8.02
C VAL A 445 20.41 1.56 6.65
N GLU A 446 21.13 2.55 6.14
CA GLU A 446 21.02 2.99 4.75
C GLU A 446 21.43 1.83 3.82
N GLY A 447 20.73 1.62 2.70
CA GLY A 447 20.90 0.39 1.92
C GLY A 447 20.25 -0.86 2.54
N GLY A 448 19.56 -0.70 3.68
CA GLY A 448 19.07 -1.82 4.48
C GLY A 448 17.79 -2.48 3.97
N PRO A 449 17.33 -3.53 4.66
CA PRO A 449 16.18 -4.34 4.22
C PRO A 449 14.81 -3.63 4.31
N LEU A 450 14.75 -2.45 4.93
CA LEU A 450 13.58 -1.57 4.95
C LEU A 450 13.52 -0.62 3.76
N GLU A 451 14.57 -0.57 2.93
CA GLU A 451 14.54 0.22 1.71
C GLU A 451 13.41 -0.22 0.78
N ASP A 452 13.02 0.70 -0.11
CA ASP A 452 11.96 0.50 -1.08
C ASP A 452 10.60 0.07 -0.51
N GLY A 453 10.35 0.43 0.76
CA GLY A 453 9.10 0.10 1.44
C GLY A 453 9.02 -1.36 1.90
N GLY A 454 10.19 -2.01 2.05
CA GLY A 454 10.31 -3.34 2.62
C GLY A 454 9.78 -3.43 4.05
N THR A 455 9.42 -4.64 4.46
CA THR A 455 8.94 -4.95 5.82
C THR A 455 9.80 -6.02 6.45
N ILE A 456 10.10 -5.85 7.74
CA ILE A 456 10.87 -6.80 8.55
C ILE A 456 10.08 -7.12 9.82
N VAL A 457 10.18 -8.38 10.25
CA VAL A 457 9.66 -8.85 11.52
C VAL A 457 10.81 -9.03 12.49
N VAL A 458 10.66 -8.45 13.67
CA VAL A 458 11.59 -8.65 14.79
C VAL A 458 10.96 -9.62 15.78
N LYS A 459 11.66 -10.70 16.10
CA LYS A 459 11.28 -11.61 17.18
C LYS A 459 11.90 -11.11 18.48
N VAL A 460 11.05 -10.66 19.39
CA VAL A 460 11.47 -10.10 20.69
C VAL A 460 11.73 -11.18 21.73
N VAL A 461 11.06 -12.33 21.60
CA VAL A 461 11.22 -13.49 22.47
C VAL A 461 11.20 -14.73 21.57
N ASP A 462 12.14 -15.65 21.79
CA ASP A 462 12.27 -16.91 21.04
C ASP A 462 11.16 -17.92 21.36
#